data_AF-A0A1Y1W1L9-F1
#
_entry.id   AF-A0A1Y1W1L9-F1
#
_cell.length_a   1.000
_cell.length_b   1.000
_cell.length_c   1.000
_cell.angle_alpha   90.00
_cell.angle_beta   90.00
_cell.angle_gamma   90.00
#
_symmetry.space_group_name_H-M   'P 1'
#
loop_
_entity.id
_entity.type
_entity.pdbx_description
1 polymer ?
#
loop_
_entity_poly.entity_id
_entity_poly.type
_entity_poly.pdbx_seq_one_letter_code
_entity_poly.pdbx_strand_id
1 'polypeptide(L)'
;MPPTTFTLFTEDTLQDWVVFDGHHDSYAHARRSDHLAYLLRTRLSMLALNSVHDAADNDDDDATIAPVGDTLFSGMRGQGGHISVIATIDYSLSRKTLITGLGKVFQAQQRSKRNGWKFIGADGEKYKWNVVVPRRHWELHNGRGDIVATFDSSMFWKREPGYLAIHANVDETLQSLVLVSWGLTAKTIG
;
A
#
# COMPACT_ATOMS: atom_id res chain seq x y z
N MET A 1 -12.36 -11.85 -16.14
CA MET A 1 -12.27 -12.19 -14.70
C MET A 1 -12.73 -10.98 -13.91
N PRO A 2 -13.37 -11.17 -12.74
CA PRO A 2 -13.74 -10.04 -11.88
C PRO A 2 -12.48 -9.34 -11.33
N PRO A 3 -12.56 -8.04 -11.03
CA PRO A 3 -11.48 -7.31 -10.35
C PRO A 3 -11.13 -7.94 -9.00
N THR A 4 -9.84 -7.87 -8.62
CA THR A 4 -9.42 -8.18 -7.25
C THR A 4 -9.71 -6.95 -6.40
N THR A 5 -10.53 -7.09 -5.36
CA THR A 5 -10.93 -5.98 -4.49
C THR A 5 -10.32 -6.14 -3.12
N PHE A 6 -9.75 -5.06 -2.61
CA PHE A 6 -9.32 -4.92 -1.23
C PHE A 6 -10.17 -3.89 -0.50
N THR A 7 -10.48 -4.17 0.76
CA THR A 7 -11.05 -3.18 1.68
C THR A 7 -9.97 -2.63 2.59
N LEU A 8 -9.87 -1.32 2.67
CA LEU A 8 -8.88 -0.60 3.46
C LEU A 8 -9.59 0.08 4.62
N PHE A 9 -8.98 0.03 5.80
CA PHE A 9 -9.40 0.76 6.99
C PHE A 9 -8.23 1.56 7.55
N THR A 10 -8.50 2.76 8.04
CA THR A 10 -7.54 3.54 8.85
C THR A 10 -7.49 2.99 10.27
N GLU A 11 -6.30 2.74 10.81
CA GLU A 11 -6.16 2.47 12.25
C GLU A 11 -6.35 3.75 13.09
N ASP A 12 -6.46 3.59 14.42
CA ASP A 12 -6.69 4.70 15.36
C ASP A 12 -5.64 5.80 15.26
N THR A 13 -4.40 5.44 14.89
CA THR A 13 -3.43 6.40 14.37
C THR A 13 -3.78 6.65 12.91
N LEU A 14 -4.27 7.84 12.57
CA LEU A 14 -4.78 8.25 11.24
C LEU A 14 -3.78 8.07 10.06
N GLN A 15 -2.64 7.46 10.30
CA GLN A 15 -1.57 7.29 9.35
C GLN A 15 -1.38 5.82 8.93
N ASP A 16 -1.76 4.82 9.72
CA ASP A 16 -1.58 3.41 9.37
C ASP A 16 -2.86 2.81 8.77
N TRP A 17 -2.71 1.80 7.91
CA TRP A 17 -3.83 1.15 7.22
C TRP A 17 -3.77 -0.37 7.28
N VAL A 18 -4.95 -0.96 7.47
CA VAL A 18 -5.19 -2.40 7.42
C VAL A 18 -5.91 -2.73 6.12
N VAL A 19 -5.43 -3.74 5.40
CA VAL A 19 -5.96 -4.14 4.09
C VAL A 19 -6.47 -5.56 4.17
N PHE A 20 -7.75 -5.74 3.91
CA PHE A 20 -8.42 -7.03 3.85
C PHE A 20 -8.77 -7.40 2.43
N ASP A 21 -8.72 -8.68 2.10
CA ASP A 21 -9.23 -9.19 0.83
C ASP A 21 -10.77 -9.13 0.80
N GLY A 22 -11.30 -8.74 -0.36
CA GLY A 22 -12.72 -8.64 -0.61
C GLY A 22 -13.35 -7.31 -0.21
N HIS A 23 -14.68 -7.32 -0.15
CA HIS A 23 -15.50 -6.15 0.18
C HIS A 23 -16.06 -6.29 1.60
N HIS A 24 -15.78 -5.31 2.46
CA HIS A 24 -16.25 -5.30 3.84
C HIS A 24 -16.83 -3.94 4.23
N ASP A 25 -18.04 -3.94 4.77
CA ASP A 25 -18.73 -2.70 5.15
C ASP A 25 -18.22 -2.12 6.49
N SER A 26 -17.54 -2.91 7.30
CA SER A 26 -17.02 -2.47 8.60
C SER A 26 -15.77 -3.21 9.02
N TYR A 27 -14.93 -2.54 9.82
CA TYR A 27 -13.70 -3.13 10.38
C TYR A 27 -14.01 -4.36 11.24
N ALA A 28 -15.08 -4.32 12.03
CA ALA A 28 -15.50 -5.43 12.88
C ALA A 28 -15.96 -6.66 12.08
N HIS A 29 -16.51 -6.47 10.88
CA HIS A 29 -16.83 -7.57 9.97
C HIS A 29 -15.55 -8.12 9.34
N ALA A 30 -14.71 -7.24 8.79
CA ALA A 30 -13.45 -7.62 8.14
C ALA A 30 -12.53 -8.42 9.07
N ARG A 31 -12.35 -7.97 10.32
CA ARG A 31 -11.53 -8.66 11.33
C ARG A 31 -12.01 -10.08 11.67
N ARG A 32 -13.31 -10.36 11.53
CA ARG A 32 -13.88 -11.69 11.77
C ARG A 32 -13.75 -12.63 10.57
N SER A 33 -13.44 -12.10 9.39
CA SER A 33 -13.37 -12.88 8.15
C SER A 33 -12.05 -13.64 7.97
N ASP A 34 -11.05 -13.38 8.80
CA ASP A 34 -9.68 -13.94 8.69
C ASP A 34 -9.01 -13.71 7.32
N HIS A 35 -9.49 -12.71 6.57
CA HIS A 35 -8.97 -12.34 5.26
C HIS A 35 -8.05 -11.11 5.34
N LEU A 36 -7.24 -11.01 6.40
CA LEU A 36 -6.25 -9.95 6.52
C LEU A 36 -5.14 -10.20 5.51
N ALA A 37 -5.01 -9.31 4.53
CA ALA A 37 -4.06 -9.48 3.44
C ALA A 37 -2.75 -8.74 3.74
N TYR A 38 -2.85 -7.47 4.12
CA TYR A 38 -1.69 -6.62 4.31
C TYR A 38 -1.84 -5.59 5.44
N LEU A 39 -0.69 -5.15 5.94
CA LEU A 39 -0.56 -3.97 6.81
C LEU A 39 0.31 -2.92 6.11
N LEU A 40 -0.20 -1.70 5.96
CA LEU A 40 0.58 -0.54 5.54
C LEU A 40 0.91 0.33 6.75
N ARG A 41 2.16 0.25 7.19
CA ARG A 41 2.69 1.02 8.32
C ARG A 41 3.42 2.25 7.81
N THR A 42 3.17 3.39 8.42
CA THR A 42 3.78 4.65 7.98
C THR A 42 4.60 5.29 9.09
N ARG A 43 5.70 5.91 8.66
CA ARG A 43 6.56 6.78 9.48
C ARG A 43 6.83 8.05 8.69
N LEU A 44 7.54 9.02 9.28
CA LEU A 44 7.74 10.32 8.64
C LEU A 44 8.30 10.18 7.21
N SER A 45 9.38 9.42 7.01
CA SER A 45 10.06 9.22 5.73
C SER A 45 9.89 7.83 5.11
N MET A 46 8.96 7.03 5.61
CA MET A 46 8.85 5.62 5.21
C MET A 46 7.39 5.15 5.16
N LEU A 47 7.13 4.26 4.22
CA LEU A 47 5.92 3.44 4.13
C LEU A 47 6.36 1.98 3.99
N ALA A 48 5.84 1.08 4.82
CA ALA A 48 6.11 -0.35 4.74
C ALA A 48 4.80 -1.11 4.51
N LEU A 49 4.78 -1.97 3.48
CA LEU A 49 3.72 -2.93 3.21
C LEU A 49 4.21 -4.30 3.65
N ASN A 50 3.48 -4.93 4.56
CA ASN A 50 3.80 -6.25 5.08
C ASN A 50 2.68 -7.23 4.73
N SER A 51 3.01 -8.35 4.09
CA SER A 51 2.08 -9.46 3.87
C SER A 51 1.81 -10.19 5.18
N VAL A 52 0.55 -10.42 5.51
CA VAL A 52 0.18 -11.26 6.65
C VAL A 52 -0.02 -12.68 6.12
N HIS A 53 1.08 -13.39 5.90
CA HIS A 53 1.06 -14.84 5.83
C HIS A 53 1.67 -15.36 7.12
N ASP A 54 0.89 -16.16 7.85
CA ASP A 54 1.14 -16.72 9.18
C ASP A 54 0.92 -15.78 10.39
N ALA A 55 -0.24 -15.12 10.48
CA ALA A 55 -0.75 -14.61 11.76
C ALA A 55 -1.45 -15.72 12.57
N ALA A 56 -0.74 -16.82 12.83
CA ALA A 56 -1.17 -17.81 13.81
C ALA A 56 -0.70 -17.47 15.24
N ASP A 57 0.20 -16.49 15.41
CA ASP A 57 0.63 -16.01 16.74
C ASP A 57 0.10 -14.60 16.98
N ASN A 58 -1.21 -14.51 17.28
CA ASN A 58 -1.69 -13.46 18.18
C ASN A 58 -1.42 -13.93 19.61
N ASP A 59 -0.14 -13.98 20.01
CA ASP A 59 0.20 -13.99 21.42
C ASP A 59 0.51 -12.56 21.87
N ASP A 60 -0.19 -12.23 22.95
CA ASP A 60 -0.40 -10.94 23.59
C ASP A 60 0.85 -10.45 24.31
N ASP A 61 1.98 -10.34 23.61
CA ASP A 61 3.22 -9.82 24.17
C ASP A 61 3.64 -8.49 23.52
N ASP A 62 3.64 -7.50 24.40
CA ASP A 62 4.09 -6.12 24.29
C ASP A 62 5.59 -6.04 23.94
N ALA A 63 6.00 -6.53 22.75
CA ALA A 63 7.37 -6.43 22.25
C ALA A 63 7.50 -6.78 20.75
N THR A 64 7.01 -5.94 19.85
CA THR A 64 7.62 -5.86 18.50
C THR A 64 7.95 -4.43 18.15
N ILE A 65 8.83 -3.87 18.98
CA ILE A 65 9.69 -2.78 18.56
C ILE A 65 10.55 -3.33 17.43
N ALA A 66 10.16 -3.09 16.18
CA ALA A 66 11.12 -3.13 15.09
C ALA A 66 12.31 -2.25 15.51
N PRO A 67 13.55 -2.76 15.56
CA PRO A 67 14.68 -1.96 15.98
C PRO A 67 14.81 -0.79 15.01
N VAL A 68 14.54 0.40 15.53
CA VAL A 68 14.88 1.65 14.88
C VAL A 68 16.40 1.76 15.01
N GLY A 69 17.10 1.47 13.91
CA GLY A 69 18.53 1.74 13.76
C GLY A 69 19.41 0.51 13.96
N ASP A 70 19.59 -0.29 12.91
CA ASP A 70 20.92 -0.75 12.46
C ASP A 70 20.89 -1.71 11.25
N THR A 71 19.72 -2.18 10.81
CA THR A 71 19.62 -3.19 9.75
C THR A 71 19.34 -2.60 8.36
N LEU A 72 20.05 -1.55 7.96
CA LEU A 72 19.88 -1.02 6.60
C LEU A 72 20.40 -1.96 5.51
N PHE A 73 21.30 -2.92 5.76
CA PHE A 73 21.86 -3.76 4.69
C PHE A 73 22.36 -5.18 5.06
N SER A 74 21.92 -5.82 6.14
CA SER A 74 22.37 -7.20 6.40
C SER A 74 21.32 -8.02 7.14
N GLY A 75 20.87 -9.12 6.52
CA GLY A 75 20.09 -10.15 7.23
C GLY A 75 18.72 -10.53 6.67
N MET A 76 18.44 -10.42 5.36
CA MET A 76 17.28 -11.11 4.76
C MET A 76 17.59 -12.60 4.53
N ARG A 77 17.71 -13.37 5.61
CA ARG A 77 17.51 -14.82 5.65
C ARG A 77 17.00 -15.22 7.04
N GLY A 78 15.74 -14.92 7.30
CA GLY A 78 14.94 -15.57 8.34
C GLY A 78 13.86 -16.41 7.66
N GLN A 79 13.76 -17.69 8.02
CA GLN A 79 12.76 -18.63 7.52
C GLN A 79 11.35 -18.18 7.94
N GLY A 80 10.42 -18.10 6.98
CA GLY A 80 9.06 -17.59 7.15
C GLY A 80 8.80 -16.49 6.13
N GLY A 81 7.92 -16.73 5.16
CA GLY A 81 7.75 -15.96 3.91
C GLY A 81 7.13 -14.56 4.06
N HIS A 82 7.68 -13.72 4.94
CA HIS A 82 7.19 -12.37 5.17
C HIS A 82 7.77 -11.41 4.11
N ILE A 83 6.99 -11.06 3.08
CA ILE A 83 7.37 -10.04 2.11
C ILE A 83 7.12 -8.67 2.76
N SER A 84 8.20 -7.97 3.11
CA SER A 84 8.16 -6.57 3.49
C SER A 84 8.61 -5.72 2.31
N VAL A 85 7.69 -4.91 1.78
CA VAL A 85 7.97 -3.93 0.73
C VAL A 85 8.12 -2.56 1.38
N ILE A 86 9.29 -1.94 1.21
CA ILE A 86 9.63 -0.69 1.89
C ILE A 86 9.77 0.42 0.87
N ALA A 87 9.04 1.51 1.09
CA ALA A 87 9.07 2.74 0.33
C ALA A 87 9.68 3.87 1.18
N THR A 88 10.92 4.27 0.85
CA THR A 88 11.63 5.36 1.54
C THR A 88 11.47 6.68 0.77
N ILE A 89 10.87 7.69 1.40
CA ILE A 89 10.57 8.99 0.81
C ILE A 89 11.73 9.96 1.03
N ASP A 90 12.32 10.45 -0.06
CA ASP A 90 13.27 11.55 -0.03
C ASP A 90 12.54 12.90 -0.12
N TYR A 91 12.50 13.62 0.99
CA TYR A 91 11.90 14.95 1.07
C TYR A 91 12.79 16.08 0.56
N SER A 92 14.08 15.84 0.35
CA SER A 92 15.05 16.85 -0.08
C SER A 92 14.99 17.11 -1.59
N LEU A 93 14.70 16.08 -2.39
CA LEU A 93 14.74 16.12 -3.85
C LEU A 93 13.43 15.62 -4.46
N SER A 94 12.50 16.54 -4.74
CA SER A 94 11.32 16.28 -5.59
C SER A 94 10.43 15.09 -5.19
N ARG A 95 10.35 14.76 -3.88
CA ARG A 95 9.50 13.70 -3.30
C ARG A 95 9.53 12.43 -4.16
N LYS A 96 10.73 11.91 -4.32
CA LYS A 96 11.01 10.60 -4.92
C LYS A 96 11.01 9.54 -3.84
N THR A 97 10.70 8.32 -4.22
CA THR A 97 10.69 7.18 -3.34
C THR A 97 11.37 6.01 -4.00
N LEU A 98 12.27 5.36 -3.26
CA LEU A 98 12.80 4.05 -3.61
C LEU A 98 11.93 2.98 -2.96
N ILE A 99 11.51 1.99 -3.74
CA ILE A 99 10.72 0.85 -3.29
C ILE A 99 11.59 -0.39 -3.37
N THR A 100 11.78 -1.08 -2.25
CA THR A 100 12.60 -2.29 -2.10
C THR A 100 11.76 -3.46 -1.56
N GLY A 101 12.29 -4.68 -1.57
CA GLY A 101 11.59 -5.88 -1.06
C GLY A 101 10.86 -6.72 -2.11
N LEU A 102 10.95 -6.34 -3.40
CA LEU A 102 10.26 -7.01 -4.53
C LEU A 102 11.25 -7.69 -5.50
N GLY A 103 12.37 -8.20 -4.99
CA GLY A 103 13.46 -8.78 -5.79
C GLY A 103 14.24 -7.77 -6.67
N LYS A 104 13.71 -6.56 -6.88
CA LYS A 104 14.38 -5.42 -7.51
C LYS A 104 13.99 -4.09 -6.87
N VAL A 105 14.78 -3.06 -7.16
CA VAL A 105 14.50 -1.70 -6.71
C VAL A 105 13.62 -1.01 -7.74
N PHE A 106 12.49 -0.47 -7.28
CA PHE A 106 11.62 0.36 -8.08
C PHE A 106 11.69 1.81 -7.63
N GLN A 107 11.26 2.72 -8.50
CA GLN A 107 11.17 4.13 -8.19
C GLN A 107 9.75 4.62 -8.38
N ALA A 108 9.27 5.36 -7.39
CA ALA A 108 8.06 6.15 -7.48
C ALA A 108 8.40 7.64 -7.35
N GLN A 109 7.63 8.49 -8.02
CA GLN A 109 7.80 9.93 -7.96
C GLN A 109 6.45 10.59 -7.79
N GLN A 110 6.38 11.57 -6.89
CA GLN A 110 5.20 12.39 -6.78
C GLN A 110 5.01 13.27 -8.04
N ARG A 111 3.80 13.31 -8.59
CA ARG A 111 3.49 14.13 -9.78
C ARG A 111 3.33 15.60 -9.43
N SER A 112 2.52 15.88 -8.42
CA SER A 112 2.32 17.18 -7.80
C SER A 112 1.70 16.97 -6.42
N LYS A 113 1.64 18.03 -5.58
CA LYS A 113 1.02 17.94 -4.24
C LYS A 113 -0.40 17.37 -4.23
N ARG A 114 -1.13 17.44 -5.35
CA ARG A 114 -2.54 17.00 -5.44
C ARG A 114 -2.80 15.87 -6.45
N ASN A 115 -1.82 15.49 -7.27
CA ASN A 115 -2.03 14.58 -8.41
C ASN A 115 -1.46 13.17 -8.19
N GLY A 116 -1.27 12.75 -6.93
CA GLY A 116 -0.79 11.42 -6.56
C GLY A 116 0.64 11.08 -7.01
N TRP A 117 0.91 9.78 -7.08
CA TRP A 117 2.22 9.20 -7.41
C TRP A 117 2.22 8.47 -8.74
N LYS A 118 3.40 8.37 -9.36
CA LYS A 118 3.67 7.57 -10.56
C LYS A 118 4.85 6.65 -10.34
N PHE A 119 4.89 5.53 -11.03
CA PHE A 119 5.99 4.55 -10.96
C PHE A 119 6.15 3.84 -12.31
N ILE A 120 7.22 3.06 -12.43
CA ILE A 120 7.47 2.18 -13.59
C ILE A 120 7.41 0.74 -13.08
N GLY A 121 6.59 -0.09 -13.73
CA GLY A 121 6.41 -1.49 -13.40
C GLY A 121 7.59 -2.36 -13.82
N ALA A 122 7.46 -3.66 -13.56
CA ALA A 122 8.55 -4.60 -13.75
C ALA A 122 8.93 -4.81 -15.21
N ASP A 123 7.96 -4.66 -16.10
CA ASP A 123 7.99 -4.73 -17.55
C ASP A 123 8.41 -3.42 -18.23
N GLY A 124 8.66 -2.36 -17.46
CA GLY A 124 8.94 -1.02 -17.98
C GLY A 124 7.69 -0.20 -18.31
N GLU A 125 6.48 -0.72 -18.07
CA GLU A 125 5.24 0.02 -18.25
C GLU A 125 5.11 1.13 -17.19
N LYS A 126 4.55 2.28 -17.58
CA LYS A 126 4.44 3.46 -16.71
C LYS A 126 3.05 3.53 -16.12
N TYR A 127 2.97 3.76 -14.82
CA TYR A 127 1.72 3.84 -14.09
C TYR A 127 1.60 5.19 -13.37
N LYS A 128 0.39 5.76 -13.31
CA LYS A 128 0.12 7.03 -12.62
C LYS A 128 -1.25 7.05 -11.95
N TRP A 129 -1.28 7.45 -10.69
CA TRP A 129 -2.53 7.79 -10.02
C TRP A 129 -3.05 9.14 -10.53
N ASN A 130 -4.33 9.17 -10.85
CA ASN A 130 -5.14 10.35 -11.11
C ASN A 130 -6.11 10.51 -9.94
N VAL A 131 -5.99 11.62 -9.21
CA VAL A 131 -6.90 11.94 -8.09
C VAL A 131 -8.09 12.70 -8.68
N VAL A 132 -9.16 11.97 -9.03
CA VAL A 132 -10.35 12.53 -9.69
C VAL A 132 -11.17 13.35 -8.69
N VAL A 133 -11.50 12.74 -7.55
CA VAL A 133 -12.12 13.41 -6.41
C VAL A 133 -11.19 13.25 -5.21
N PRO A 134 -10.59 14.35 -4.70
CA PRO A 134 -9.72 14.28 -3.54
C PRO A 134 -10.40 13.53 -2.40
N ARG A 135 -9.66 12.59 -1.79
CA ARG A 135 -10.13 11.76 -0.68
C ARG A 135 -11.36 10.86 -0.96
N ARG A 136 -11.78 10.68 -2.21
CA ARG A 136 -12.93 9.82 -2.54
C ARG A 136 -12.72 8.89 -3.70
N HIS A 137 -12.21 9.38 -4.83
CA HIS A 137 -12.15 8.59 -6.05
C HIS A 137 -10.85 8.83 -6.80
N TRP A 138 -10.00 7.80 -6.91
CA TRP A 138 -8.73 7.84 -7.62
C TRP A 138 -8.63 6.69 -8.61
N GLU A 139 -7.93 6.92 -9.72
CA GLU A 139 -7.74 5.94 -10.79
C GLU A 139 -6.25 5.78 -11.08
N LEU A 140 -5.77 4.54 -11.13
CA LEU A 140 -4.43 4.23 -11.59
C LEU A 140 -4.48 3.91 -13.07
N HIS A 141 -3.78 4.69 -13.89
CA HIS A 141 -3.69 4.45 -15.33
C HIS A 141 -2.33 3.89 -15.72
N ASN A 142 -2.30 3.00 -16.70
CA ASN A 142 -1.08 2.56 -17.38
C ASN A 142 -0.60 3.60 -18.41
N GLY A 143 0.45 3.25 -19.17
CA GLY A 143 1.06 4.13 -20.17
C GLY A 143 0.17 4.38 -21.39
N ARG A 144 -0.80 3.48 -21.61
CA ARG A 144 -1.77 3.51 -22.72
C ARG A 144 -3.03 4.31 -22.39
N GLY A 145 -3.26 4.58 -21.10
CA GLY A 145 -4.42 5.31 -20.59
C GLY A 145 -5.50 4.42 -19.99
N ASP A 146 -5.33 3.10 -20.00
CA ASP A 146 -6.28 2.15 -19.42
C ASP A 146 -6.27 2.25 -17.90
N ILE A 147 -7.44 2.09 -17.28
CA ILE A 147 -7.59 2.03 -15.83
C ILE A 147 -7.18 0.63 -15.35
N VAL A 148 -6.15 0.58 -14.51
CA VAL A 148 -5.60 -0.66 -13.92
C VAL A 148 -6.13 -0.88 -12.51
N ALA A 149 -6.34 0.19 -11.76
CA ALA A 149 -6.93 0.12 -10.43
C ALA A 149 -7.79 1.35 -10.13
N THR A 150 -8.80 1.20 -9.28
CA THR A 150 -9.61 2.30 -8.76
C THR A 150 -9.65 2.25 -7.26
N PHE A 151 -9.60 3.42 -6.62
CA PHE A 151 -9.84 3.58 -5.19
C PHE A 151 -11.07 4.43 -4.97
N ASP A 152 -12.02 3.91 -4.20
CA ASP A 152 -13.31 4.52 -3.91
C ASP A 152 -13.60 4.59 -2.41
N SER A 153 -14.12 5.72 -1.95
CA SER A 153 -14.53 5.93 -0.56
C SER A 153 -15.56 7.03 -0.43
N SER A 154 -16.47 6.89 0.54
CA SER A 154 -17.40 7.94 0.94
C SER A 154 -16.72 8.97 1.88
N MET A 155 -16.09 8.48 2.97
CA MET A 155 -15.35 9.26 3.98
C MET A 155 -14.20 8.46 4.65
N PHE A 156 -13.30 7.85 3.88
CA PHE A 156 -12.21 6.99 4.40
C PHE A 156 -11.42 7.59 5.58
N TRP A 157 -11.04 8.87 5.50
CA TRP A 157 -10.32 9.59 6.58
C TRP A 157 -11.17 9.86 7.84
N LYS A 158 -12.45 9.52 7.83
CA LYS A 158 -13.35 9.54 8.99
C LYS A 158 -13.68 8.14 9.50
N ARG A 159 -12.79 7.16 9.25
CA ARG A 159 -12.89 5.76 9.69
C ARG A 159 -13.96 4.94 8.94
N GLU A 160 -14.40 5.41 7.78
CA GLU A 160 -15.20 4.60 6.84
C GLU A 160 -14.28 3.70 5.99
N PRO A 161 -14.77 2.57 5.45
CA PRO A 161 -14.00 1.76 4.53
C PRO A 161 -13.65 2.52 3.24
N GLY A 162 -12.47 2.21 2.71
CA GLY A 162 -12.09 2.52 1.33
C GLY A 162 -11.96 1.22 0.55
N TYR A 163 -12.25 1.25 -0.74
CA TYR A 163 -12.24 0.09 -1.60
C TYR A 163 -11.22 0.29 -2.72
N LEU A 164 -10.24 -0.59 -2.83
CA LEU A 164 -9.27 -0.60 -3.92
C LEU A 164 -9.55 -1.80 -4.81
N ALA A 165 -10.02 -1.57 -6.03
CA ALA A 165 -10.22 -2.61 -7.04
C ALA A 165 -9.08 -2.60 -8.06
N ILE A 166 -8.48 -3.75 -8.33
CA ILE A 166 -7.47 -3.96 -9.38
C ILE A 166 -8.14 -4.74 -10.52
N HIS A 167 -8.28 -4.09 -11.67
CA HIS A 167 -9.16 -4.52 -12.78
C HIS A 167 -8.53 -5.56 -13.71
N ALA A 168 -7.21 -5.74 -13.66
CA ALA A 168 -6.47 -6.70 -14.46
C ALA A 168 -5.91 -7.84 -13.60
N ASN A 169 -5.65 -8.99 -14.23
CA ASN A 169 -4.83 -10.02 -13.61
C ASN A 169 -3.38 -9.51 -13.57
N VAL A 170 -3.02 -8.88 -12.47
CA VAL A 170 -1.68 -8.36 -12.20
C VAL A 170 -0.88 -9.40 -11.44
N ASP A 171 0.42 -9.45 -11.68
CA ASP A 171 1.29 -10.25 -10.81
C ASP A 171 1.39 -9.62 -9.40
N GLU A 172 1.88 -10.40 -8.44
CA GLU A 172 2.05 -9.98 -7.04
C GLU A 172 2.96 -8.76 -6.90
N THR A 173 3.92 -8.60 -7.81
CA THR A 173 4.85 -7.46 -7.82
C THR A 173 4.11 -6.17 -8.16
N LEU A 174 3.31 -6.18 -9.24
CA LEU A 174 2.48 -5.04 -9.63
C LEU A 174 1.39 -4.77 -8.59
N GLN A 175 0.77 -5.80 -8.02
CA GLN A 175 -0.17 -5.65 -6.90
C GLN A 175 0.47 -4.90 -5.72
N SER A 176 1.67 -5.31 -5.32
CA SER A 176 2.41 -4.66 -4.23
C SER A 176 2.77 -3.21 -4.57
N LEU A 177 3.18 -2.93 -5.81
CA LEU A 177 3.45 -1.57 -6.29
C LEU A 177 2.18 -0.70 -6.30
N VAL A 178 1.02 -1.27 -6.66
CA VAL A 178 -0.27 -0.59 -6.61
C VAL A 178 -0.61 -0.21 -5.17
N LEU A 179 -0.53 -1.15 -4.22
CA LEU A 179 -0.81 -0.91 -2.80
C LEU A 179 0.14 0.13 -2.18
N VAL A 180 1.46 -0.01 -2.41
CA VAL A 180 2.47 0.95 -1.91
C VAL A 180 2.25 2.33 -2.51
N SER A 181 2.03 2.45 -3.82
CA SER A 181 1.80 3.74 -4.48
C SER A 181 0.47 4.38 -4.09
N TRP A 182 -0.56 3.57 -3.80
CA TRP A 182 -1.80 4.03 -3.19
C TRP A 182 -1.52 4.61 -1.79
N GLY A 183 -0.79 3.90 -0.93
CA GLY A 183 -0.45 4.36 0.42
C GLY A 183 0.38 5.65 0.42
N LEU A 184 1.33 5.77 -0.52
CA LEU A 184 2.08 7.00 -0.75
C LEU A 184 1.15 8.16 -1.14
N THR A 185 0.16 7.89 -2.00
CA THR A 185 -0.86 8.87 -2.39
C THR A 185 -1.74 9.27 -1.20
N ALA A 186 -2.23 8.30 -0.42
CA ALA A 186 -3.02 8.53 0.78
C ALA A 186 -2.29 9.35 1.83
N LYS A 187 -1.03 9.03 2.12
CA LYS A 187 -0.14 9.80 3.01
C LYS A 187 0.05 11.25 2.56
N THR A 188 -0.05 11.50 1.26
CA THR A 188 0.24 12.81 0.65
C THR A 188 -0.97 13.73 0.64
N ILE A 189 -2.17 13.17 0.45
CA ILE A 189 -3.41 13.95 0.25
C ILE A 189 -4.39 13.88 1.44
N GLY A 190 -4.16 12.93 2.36
CA GLY A 190 -4.76 12.90 3.69
C GLY A 190 -4.29 14.09 4.49
#